data_AF-A0A497N0Z3-F1
#
_entry.id   AF-A0A497N0Z3-F1
#
_cell.length_a   1.000
_cell.length_b   1.000
_cell.length_c   1.000
_cell.angle_alpha   90.00
_cell.angle_beta   90.00
_cell.angle_gamma   90.00
#
_symmetry.space_group_name_H-M   'P 1'
#
loop_
_entity.id
_entity.type
_entity.pdbx_description
1 polymer ?
#
loop_
_entity_poly.entity_id
_entity_poly.type
_entity_poly.pdbx_seq_one_letter_code
_entity_poly.pdbx_strand_id
1 'polypeptide(L)' 'DRADAAFAAFLAFNNVKNSLTTTLQEGEHGKTLQRLGLGKDVIFCSQLNRYKIVPNLKDNTIVPLNNE' A
#
# COMPACT_ATOMS: atom_id res chain seq x y z
N ASP A 1 16.32 12.96 -13.76
CA ASP A 1 16.18 11.51 -13.96
C ASP A 1 15.52 10.83 -12.76
N ARG A 2 14.68 9.82 -13.01
CA ARG A 2 14.19 8.91 -11.97
C ARG A 2 15.20 7.78 -11.83
N ALA A 3 15.52 7.37 -10.60
CA ALA A 3 16.30 6.16 -10.38
C ALA A 3 15.56 4.93 -10.94
N ASP A 4 16.30 3.92 -11.41
CA ASP A 4 15.74 2.70 -12.01
C ASP A 4 14.65 2.05 -11.15
N ALA A 5 14.90 1.94 -9.84
CA ALA A 5 13.94 1.40 -8.89
C ALA A 5 12.62 2.20 -8.86
N ALA A 6 12.69 3.53 -8.92
CA ALA A 6 11.50 4.39 -8.95
C ALA A 6 10.72 4.22 -10.26
N PHE A 7 11.42 4.05 -11.39
CA PHE A 7 10.76 3.81 -12.67
C PHE A 7 10.13 2.42 -12.75
N ALA A 8 10.83 1.38 -12.28
CA ALA A 8 10.31 0.02 -12.20
C ALA A 8 9.07 -0.07 -11.30
N ALA A 9 9.09 0.56 -10.12
CA ALA A 9 7.94 0.61 -9.22
C ALA A 9 6.73 1.33 -9.84
N PHE A 10 6.97 2.45 -10.54
CA PHE A 10 5.93 3.18 -11.25
C PHE A 10 5.28 2.35 -12.36
N LEU A 11 6.09 1.60 -13.13
CA LEU A 11 5.58 0.69 -14.16
C LEU A 11 4.79 -0.47 -13.54
N ALA A 12 5.31 -1.09 -12.47
CA ALA A 12 4.64 -2.19 -11.77
C ALA A 12 3.25 -1.77 -11.29
N PHE A 13 3.15 -0.61 -10.62
CA PHE A 13 1.86 -0.07 -10.17
C PHE A 13 0.90 0.20 -11.33
N ASN A 14 1.36 0.85 -12.40
CA ASN A 14 0.49 1.20 -13.53
C ASN A 14 -0.11 -0.02 -14.23
N ASN A 15 0.60 -1.15 -14.27
CA ASN A 15 0.12 -2.38 -14.87
C ASN A 15 -0.96 -3.07 -14.01
N VAL A 16 -0.93 -2.91 -12.69
CA VAL A 16 -1.80 -3.66 -11.77
C VAL A 16 -2.85 -2.80 -11.06
N LYS A 17 -2.85 -1.46 -11.22
CA LYS A 17 -3.72 -0.54 -10.48
C LYS A 17 -5.22 -0.87 -10.55
N ASN A 18 -5.67 -1.45 -11.68
CA ASN A 18 -7.08 -1.84 -11.88
C ASN A 18 -7.43 -3.20 -11.24
N SER A 19 -6.43 -4.00 -10.88
CA SER A 19 -6.55 -5.32 -10.26
C SER A 19 -5.74 -5.42 -8.96
N LEU A 20 -5.51 -4.28 -8.30
CA LEU A 20 -4.53 -4.17 -7.21
C LEU A 20 -4.79 -5.15 -6.07
N THR A 21 -6.04 -5.26 -5.63
CA THR A 21 -6.44 -6.21 -4.58
C THR A 21 -6.10 -7.65 -4.95
N THR A 22 -6.48 -8.09 -6.14
CA THR A 22 -6.22 -9.45 -6.63
C THR A 22 -4.71 -9.70 -6.71
N THR A 23 -3.95 -8.77 -7.30
CA THR A 23 -2.49 -8.87 -7.38
C THR A 23 -1.85 -9.00 -6.00
N LEU A 24 -2.29 -8.20 -5.01
CA LEU A 24 -1.77 -8.28 -3.64
C LEU A 24 -2.16 -9.61 -2.96
N GLN A 25 -3.37 -10.12 -3.20
CA GLN A 25 -3.83 -11.41 -2.67
C GLN A 25 -3.05 -12.59 -3.27
N GLU A 26 -2.66 -12.52 -4.54
CA GLU A 26 -1.91 -13.58 -5.23
C GLU A 26 -0.41 -13.61 -4.89
N GLY A 27 0.11 -12.51 -4.33
CA GLY A 27 1.47 -12.44 -3.80
C GLY A 27 1.70 -13.44 -2.67
N GLU A 28 2.96 -13.82 -2.45
CA GLU A 28 3.34 -14.80 -1.42
C GLU A 28 2.79 -14.42 -0.03
N HIS A 29 2.95 -13.15 0.35
CA HIS A 29 2.48 -12.67 1.64
C HIS A 29 0.94 -12.53 1.70
N GLY A 30 0.30 -12.13 0.59
CA GLY A 30 -1.16 -12.10 0.49
C GLY A 30 -1.80 -13.48 0.66
N LYS A 31 -1.22 -14.51 0.03
CA LYS A 31 -1.63 -15.92 0.23
C LYS A 31 -1.41 -16.38 1.66
N THR A 32 -0.36 -15.90 2.32
CA THR A 32 -0.10 -16.19 3.73
C THR A 32 -1.16 -15.58 4.65
N LEU A 33 -1.51 -14.31 4.45
CA LEU A 33 -2.59 -13.66 5.21
C LEU A 33 -3.93 -14.34 4.98
N GLN A 34 -4.23 -14.77 3.76
CA GLN A 34 -5.44 -15.55 3.47
C GLN A 34 -5.48 -16.87 4.26
N ARG A 35 -4.37 -17.63 4.30
CA ARG A 35 -4.27 -18.87 5.10
C ARG A 35 -4.44 -18.64 6.60
N LEU A 36 -4.06 -17.46 7.10
CA LEU A 36 -4.25 -17.05 8.49
C LEU A 36 -5.67 -16.53 8.80
N GLY A 37 -6.58 -16.51 7.81
CA GLY A 37 -7.92 -15.96 7.96
C GLY A 37 -7.99 -14.42 7.87
N LEU A 38 -6.87 -13.76 7.54
CA LEU A 38 -6.72 -12.31 7.42
C LEU A 38 -6.93 -11.80 5.98
N GLY A 39 -7.59 -12.58 5.13
CA GLY A 39 -7.82 -12.20 3.72
C GLY A 39 -8.62 -10.90 3.56
N LYS A 40 -9.50 -10.59 4.52
CA LYS A 40 -10.26 -9.32 4.54
C LYS A 40 -9.36 -8.10 4.74
N ASP A 41 -8.25 -8.26 5.45
CA ASP A 41 -7.30 -7.16 5.70
C ASP A 41 -6.58 -6.77 4.42
N VAL A 42 -6.28 -7.75 3.54
CA VAL A 42 -5.70 -7.46 2.22
C VAL A 42 -6.66 -6.61 1.37
N ILE A 43 -7.96 -6.91 1.43
CA ILE A 43 -9.01 -6.15 0.71
C ILE A 43 -9.15 -4.74 1.29
N PHE A 44 -9.08 -4.60 2.60
CA PHE A 44 -9.19 -3.30 3.26
C PHE A 44 -7.96 -2.42 2.99
N CYS A 45 -6.76 -2.97 3.13
CA CYS A 45 -5.49 -2.24 3.00
C CYS A 45 -5.14 -1.87 1.55
N SER A 46 -5.73 -2.54 0.55
CA SER A 46 -5.50 -2.22 -0.87
C SER A 46 -6.32 -1.02 -1.38
N GLN A 47 -7.19 -0.44 -0.55
CA GLN A 47 -8.07 0.66 -0.96
C GLN A 47 -7.29 1.97 -1.12
N LEU A 48 -7.31 2.52 -2.33
CA LEU A 48 -6.67 3.79 -2.63
C LEU A 48 -7.45 4.95 -2.01
N ASN A 49 -6.73 5.88 -1.39
CA ASN A 49 -7.25 7.16 -0.88
C ASN A 49 -8.41 7.02 0.14
N ARG A 50 -8.45 5.92 0.92
CA ARG A 50 -9.50 5.71 1.94
C ARG A 50 -9.52 6.79 3.02
N TYR A 51 -8.35 7.26 3.44
CA TYR A 51 -8.20 8.30 4.47
C TYR A 51 -7.48 9.51 3.91
N LYS A 52 -7.87 10.71 4.38
CA LYS A 52 -7.25 11.99 4.06
C LYS A 52 -6.30 12.45 5.17
N ILE A 53 -5.49 11.53 5.69
CA ILE A 53 -4.50 11.79 6.74
C ILE A 53 -3.13 11.34 6.26
N VAL A 54 -2.10 12.15 6.53
CA VAL A 54 -0.71 11.79 6.29
C VAL A 54 -0.03 11.67 7.66
N PRO A 55 0.35 10.47 8.11
CA PRO A 55 1.12 10.30 9.34
C PRO A 55 2.52 10.90 9.20
N ASN A 56 2.96 11.65 10.21
CA ASN A 56 4.27 12.26 10.31
C ASN A 56 4.98 11.78 11.59
N LEU A 57 6.24 11.36 11.47
CA LEU A 57 7.06 10.99 12.63
C LEU A 57 7.73 12.27 13.17
N LYS A 58 7.30 12.72 14.35
CA LYS A 58 7.88 13.88 15.06
C LYS A 58 8.21 13.48 16.49
N ASP A 59 9.47 13.67 16.88
CA ASP A 59 9.95 13.39 18.24
C ASP A 59 9.53 12.00 18.75
N ASN A 60 9.79 10.96 17.92
CA ASN A 60 9.40 9.56 18.14
C ASN A 60 7.89 9.28 18.28
N THR A 61 7.04 10.24 17.92
CA THR A 61 5.58 10.10 17.96
C THR A 61 5.01 10.23 16.54
N ILE A 62 4.04 9.37 16.21
CA ILE A 62 3.28 9.51 14.96
C ILE A 62 2.15 10.52 15.19
N VAL A 63 2.22 11.65 14.53
CA VAL A 63 1.21 12.73 14.56
C VAL A 63 0.66 12.97 13.16
N PRO A 64 -0.55 13.54 12.99
CA PRO A 64 -0.99 14.00 11.68
C PRO A 64 -0.03 15.09 11.14
N LEU A 65 0.29 15.04 9.86
CA LEU A 65 0.97 16.14 9.17
C LEU A 65 0.00 17.32 9.11
N ASN A 66 0.25 18.34 9.93
CA ASN A 66 -0.47 19.61 9.85
C ASN A 66 0.17 20.44 8.73
N ASN A 67 -0.66 21.05 7.88
CA ASN A 67 -0.23 22.13 7.03
C ASN A 67 -0.26 23.40 7.88
N GLU A 68 0.87 23.79 8.47
CA GLU A 68 1.03 25.18 8.95
C GLU A 68 1.11 26.14 7.76
#